data_AF-A0A7C2I4I4-F1
#
_entry.id   AF-A0A7C2I4I4-F1
#
_cell.length_a   1.000
_cell.length_b   1.000
_cell.length_c   1.000
_cell.angle_alpha   90.00
_cell.angle_beta   90.00
_cell.angle_gamma   90.00
#
_symmetry.space_group_name_H-M   'P 1'
#
loop_
_entity.id
_entity.type
_entity.pdbx_description
1 polymer ?
#
loop_
_entity_poly.entity_id
_entity_poly.type
_entity_poly.pdbx_seq_one_letter_code
_entity_poly.pdbx_strand_id
1 'polypeptide(L)'
;KGRKPPRYKTASPALQGCPQKRGVCTRVYTTTPKKPNSALRKVARVRLTNGIEVTTYIPGVGHNLQEHSIVLIRGGRVKDLPGVRYHVIRGALDAAGVAGRMQGRSKYGAKRPKAGAPAKK
;
A
#
# COMPACT_ATOMS: atom_id res chain seq x y z
N LYS A 1 -31.83 2.04 33.26
CA LYS A 1 -30.59 1.99 32.44
C LYS A 1 -30.84 1.05 31.26
N GLY A 2 -30.93 1.57 30.03
CA GLY A 2 -31.18 0.76 28.83
C GLY A 2 -29.93 0.06 28.26
N ARG A 3 -30.12 -0.79 27.25
CA ARG A 3 -29.04 -1.45 26.50
C ARG A 3 -28.14 -0.39 25.84
N LYS A 4 -26.83 -0.49 26.06
CA LYS A 4 -25.84 0.36 25.36
C LYS A 4 -25.53 -0.23 23.98
N PRO A 5 -25.40 0.60 22.93
CA PRO A 5 -24.99 0.11 21.61
C PRO A 5 -23.55 -0.43 21.65
N PRO A 6 -23.23 -1.51 20.91
CA PRO A 6 -21.87 -2.01 20.80
C PRO A 6 -20.98 -1.00 20.05
N ARG A 7 -19.75 -0.80 20.54
CA ARG A 7 -18.75 0.05 19.87
C ARG A 7 -17.89 -0.80 18.94
N TYR A 8 -17.79 -0.39 17.67
CA TYR A 8 -16.94 -1.03 16.68
C TYR A 8 -15.62 -0.28 16.50
N LYS A 9 -14.51 -1.01 16.40
CA LYS A 9 -13.19 -0.45 16.09
C LYS A 9 -12.99 -0.42 14.58
N THR A 10 -12.38 0.64 14.07
CA THR A 10 -12.04 0.73 12.66
C THR A 10 -10.93 -0.25 12.29
N ALA A 11 -10.97 -0.79 11.08
CA ALA A 11 -9.92 -1.69 10.58
C ALA A 11 -8.58 -0.95 10.32
N SER A 12 -8.64 0.37 10.12
CA SER A 12 -7.54 1.26 9.75
C SER A 12 -7.37 2.41 10.76
N PRO A 13 -6.99 2.13 12.02
CA PRO A 13 -6.94 3.15 13.08
C PRO A 13 -5.91 4.25 12.83
N ALA A 14 -4.79 3.95 12.15
CA ALA A 14 -3.72 4.94 11.92
C ALA A 14 -4.10 6.04 10.93
N LEU A 15 -5.17 5.83 10.15
CA LEU A 15 -5.68 6.86 9.25
C LEU A 15 -6.56 7.90 9.96
N GLN A 16 -6.99 7.66 11.21
CA GLN A 16 -7.76 8.62 12.02
C GLN A 16 -8.92 9.29 11.24
N GLY A 17 -9.70 8.50 10.49
CA GLY A 17 -10.84 8.99 9.70
C GLY A 17 -10.50 9.55 8.31
N CYS A 18 -9.22 9.78 7.99
CA CYS A 18 -8.81 10.18 6.63
C CYS A 18 -8.87 8.97 5.67
N PRO A 19 -9.25 9.16 4.40
CA PRO A 19 -9.21 8.08 3.41
C PRO A 19 -7.77 7.67 3.06
N GLN A 20 -6.86 8.65 3.06
CA GLN A 20 -5.48 8.51 2.65
C GLN A 20 -4.60 9.36 3.59
N LYS A 21 -3.38 8.92 3.87
CA LYS A 21 -2.38 9.73 4.58
C LYS A 21 -1.02 9.62 3.90
N ARG A 22 -0.31 10.74 3.87
CA ARG A 22 1.09 10.81 3.45
C ARG A 22 2.00 10.25 4.55
N GLY A 23 3.12 9.65 4.15
CA GLY A 23 4.16 9.23 5.07
C GLY A 23 5.50 9.04 4.36
N VAL A 24 6.55 8.84 5.16
CA VAL A 24 7.93 8.63 4.70
C VAL A 24 8.32 7.19 4.98
N CYS A 25 8.84 6.48 3.98
CA CYS A 25 9.36 5.13 4.15
C CYS A 25 10.60 5.16 5.05
N THR A 26 10.54 4.44 6.17
CA THR A 26 11.70 4.26 7.06
C THR A 26 12.50 3.02 6.68
N ARG A 27 11.85 1.97 6.17
CA ARG A 27 12.51 0.76 5.69
C ARG A 27 11.69 0.07 4.61
N VAL A 28 12.33 -0.33 3.53
CA VAL A 28 11.71 -1.15 2.47
C VAL A 28 12.30 -2.55 2.51
N TYR A 29 11.45 -3.58 2.63
CA TYR A 29 11.91 -4.97 2.80
C TYR A 29 10.88 -5.99 2.32
N THR A 30 11.25 -7.27 2.34
CA THR A 30 10.35 -8.38 1.98
C THR A 30 9.97 -9.19 3.22
N THR A 31 8.76 -9.74 3.24
CA THR A 31 8.26 -10.59 4.32
C THR A 31 7.57 -11.83 3.74
N THR A 32 7.76 -12.97 4.39
CA THR A 32 7.07 -14.22 4.05
C THR A 32 5.63 -14.21 4.60
N PRO A 33 4.64 -14.67 3.83
CA PRO A 33 3.26 -14.77 4.28
C PRO A 33 3.07 -15.88 5.32
N LYS A 34 1.91 -15.87 6.00
CA LYS A 34 1.50 -17.02 6.82
C LYS A 34 1.22 -18.24 5.94
N LYS A 35 1.47 -19.45 6.48
CA LYS A 35 1.00 -20.73 5.93
C LYS A 35 -0.52 -20.62 5.65
N PRO A 36 -1.08 -21.11 4.53
CA PRO A 36 -0.55 -22.08 3.55
C PRO A 36 0.25 -21.48 2.39
N ASN A 37 0.34 -20.15 2.31
CA ASN A 37 0.93 -19.48 1.16
C ASN A 37 2.45 -19.40 1.30
N SER A 38 3.17 -19.38 0.17
CA SER A 38 4.60 -19.09 0.09
C SER A 38 4.82 -18.00 -0.96
N ALA A 39 5.59 -16.97 -0.64
CA ALA A 39 6.02 -15.89 -1.53
C ALA A 39 6.94 -14.93 -0.78
N LEU A 40 7.63 -14.05 -1.51
CA LEU A 40 8.24 -12.85 -0.96
C LEU A 40 7.32 -11.65 -1.21
N ARG A 41 6.65 -11.18 -0.15
CA ARG A 41 5.76 -10.01 -0.23
C ARG A 41 6.57 -8.75 0.05
N LYS A 42 6.49 -7.77 -0.87
CA LYS A 42 7.18 -6.48 -0.75
C LYS A 42 6.38 -5.55 0.19
N VAL A 43 7.02 -5.07 1.24
CA VAL A 43 6.42 -4.22 2.26
C VAL A 43 7.31 -3.03 2.58
N ALA A 44 6.72 -1.95 3.07
CA ALA A 44 7.44 -0.79 3.58
C ALA A 44 6.95 -0.45 4.98
N ARG A 45 7.90 -0.18 5.88
CA ARG A 45 7.63 0.51 7.13
C ARG A 45 7.58 2.00 6.85
N VAL A 46 6.50 2.66 7.25
CA VAL A 46 6.23 4.07 6.90
C VAL A 46 5.83 4.84 8.15
N ARG A 47 6.48 5.99 8.37
CA ARG A 47 6.10 6.96 9.38
C ARG A 47 5.12 7.96 8.76
N LEU A 48 3.88 7.95 9.24
CA LEU A 48 2.83 8.84 8.74
C LEU A 48 3.02 10.26 9.28
N THR A 49 2.36 11.24 8.63
CA THR A 49 2.38 12.63 9.08
C THR A 49 1.79 12.86 10.48
N ASN A 50 0.98 11.92 10.99
CA ASN A 50 0.45 11.96 12.37
C ASN A 50 1.37 11.29 13.40
N GLY A 51 2.61 10.96 13.03
CA GLY A 51 3.61 10.34 13.90
C GLY A 51 3.46 8.84 14.09
N ILE A 52 2.36 8.22 13.63
CA ILE A 52 2.14 6.79 13.76
C ILE A 52 2.95 6.06 12.68
N GLU A 53 3.73 5.09 13.11
CA GLU A 53 4.41 4.20 12.18
C GLU A 53 3.58 2.97 11.85
N VAL A 54 3.46 2.67 10.55
CA VAL A 54 2.67 1.56 10.04
C VAL A 54 3.44 0.73 9.03
N THR A 55 3.13 -0.56 8.97
CA THR A 55 3.65 -1.45 7.92
C THR A 55 2.63 -1.51 6.79
N THR A 56 3.09 -1.23 5.57
CA THR A 56 2.25 -1.09 4.39
C THR A 56 2.68 -2.06 3.31
N TYR A 57 1.71 -2.61 2.59
CA TYR A 57 1.95 -3.46 1.44
C TYR A 57 2.19 -2.63 0.19
N ILE A 58 3.15 -3.06 -0.64
CA ILE A 58 3.45 -2.44 -1.92
C ILE A 58 2.81 -3.30 -3.02
N PRO A 59 1.68 -2.86 -3.61
CA PRO A 59 0.96 -3.69 -4.57
C PRO A 59 1.61 -3.63 -5.95
N GLY A 60 1.46 -4.73 -6.70
CA GLY A 60 1.92 -4.85 -8.08
C GLY A 60 3.25 -5.58 -8.23
N VAL A 61 3.70 -5.72 -9.48
CA VAL A 61 5.00 -6.30 -9.82
C VAL A 61 6.00 -5.16 -9.91
N GLY A 62 7.12 -5.29 -9.21
CA GLY A 62 8.17 -4.27 -9.17
C GLY A 62 7.79 -3.00 -8.38
N HIS A 63 8.80 -2.29 -7.90
CA HIS A 63 8.67 -0.98 -7.24
C HIS A 63 10.03 -0.29 -7.20
N ASN A 64 10.01 1.03 -7.06
CA ASN A 64 11.18 1.92 -7.01
C ASN A 64 11.39 2.56 -5.63
N LEU A 65 10.65 2.14 -4.60
CA LEU A 65 10.71 2.78 -3.28
C LEU A 65 12.01 2.42 -2.58
N GLN A 66 12.57 3.42 -1.91
CA GLN A 66 13.76 3.33 -1.10
C GLN A 66 13.46 3.92 0.28
N GLU A 67 14.46 3.93 1.17
CA GLU A 67 14.38 4.71 2.39
C GLU A 67 14.16 6.20 2.04
N HIS A 68 13.42 6.91 2.89
CA HIS A 68 13.02 8.31 2.72
C HIS A 68 12.08 8.63 1.55
N SER A 69 11.71 7.65 0.71
CA SER A 69 10.68 7.87 -0.30
C SER A 69 9.35 8.28 0.34
N ILE A 70 8.71 9.30 -0.20
CA ILE A 70 7.44 9.82 0.25
C ILE A 70 6.32 9.06 -0.46
N VAL A 71 5.41 8.48 0.32
CA VAL A 71 4.33 7.64 -0.18
C VAL A 71 2.97 8.08 0.33
N LEU A 72 1.94 7.78 -0.46
CA LEU A 72 0.55 7.95 -0.08
C LEU A 72 -0.05 6.58 0.24
N ILE A 73 -0.62 6.45 1.44
CA ILE A 73 -1.15 5.20 1.97
C ILE A 73 -2.66 5.25 2.04
N ARG A 74 -3.31 4.12 1.74
CA ARG A 74 -4.74 3.89 1.98
C ARG A 74 -4.98 2.67 2.87
N GLY A 75 -6.19 2.58 3.41
CA GLY A 75 -6.66 1.41 4.14
C GLY A 75 -6.76 0.17 3.25
N GLY A 76 -6.54 -1.00 3.83
CA GLY A 76 -6.72 -2.29 3.18
C GLY A 76 -5.82 -3.35 3.79
N ARG A 77 -6.41 -4.36 4.41
CA ARG A 77 -5.64 -5.45 5.02
C ARG A 77 -5.21 -6.47 3.98
N VAL A 78 -3.95 -6.90 4.05
CA VAL A 78 -3.49 -8.09 3.34
C VAL A 78 -3.78 -9.31 4.21
N LYS A 79 -4.63 -10.23 3.73
CA LYS A 79 -5.04 -11.43 4.49
C LYS A 79 -3.84 -12.34 4.82
N ASP A 80 -2.87 -12.38 3.91
CA ASP A 80 -1.70 -13.25 3.97
C ASP A 80 -0.64 -12.79 4.99
N LEU A 81 -0.58 -11.49 5.29
CA LEU A 81 0.44 -10.92 6.15
C LEU A 81 -0.19 -10.44 7.47
N PRO A 82 0.18 -11.02 8.63
CA PRO A 82 -0.26 -10.50 9.91
C PRO A 82 0.32 -9.08 10.12
N GLY A 83 -0.48 -8.18 10.70
CA GLY A 83 -0.06 -6.80 10.99
C GLY A 83 -0.08 -5.82 9.81
N VAL A 84 -0.16 -6.29 8.56
CA VAL A 84 -0.18 -5.40 7.37
C VAL A 84 -1.61 -5.00 7.00
N ARG A 85 -2.00 -3.80 7.46
CA ARG A 85 -3.38 -3.27 7.37
C ARG A 85 -3.57 -2.18 6.31
N TYR A 86 -2.50 -1.79 5.63
CA TYR A 86 -2.49 -0.65 4.72
C TYR A 86 -1.79 -0.98 3.41
N HIS A 87 -2.12 -0.23 2.37
CA HIS A 87 -1.53 -0.35 1.04
C HIS A 87 -0.97 0.99 0.58
N VAL A 88 0.19 0.95 -0.08
CA VAL A 88 0.70 2.08 -0.85
C VAL A 88 -0.16 2.28 -2.10
N ILE A 89 -0.53 3.52 -2.38
CA ILE A 89 -1.14 3.91 -3.67
C ILE A 89 -0.01 4.05 -4.70
N ARG A 90 -0.11 3.32 -5.80
CA ARG A 90 0.86 3.38 -6.90
C ARG A 90 0.52 4.52 -7.85
N GLY A 91 1.54 5.16 -8.42
CA GLY A 91 1.42 6.32 -9.30
C GLY A 91 1.14 7.62 -8.55
N ALA A 92 1.43 7.68 -7.25
CA ALA A 92 1.24 8.86 -6.41
C ALA A 92 2.52 9.14 -5.60
N LEU A 93 2.91 10.42 -5.52
CA LEU A 93 4.18 10.85 -4.93
C LEU A 93 5.36 10.04 -5.53
N ASP A 94 6.28 9.55 -4.71
CA ASP A 94 7.48 8.84 -5.20
C ASP A 94 7.20 7.38 -5.60
N ALA A 95 5.99 6.87 -5.31
CA ALA A 95 5.60 5.51 -5.66
C ALA A 95 5.25 5.42 -7.15
N ALA A 96 6.18 4.97 -7.98
CA ALA A 96 5.95 4.82 -9.41
C ALA A 96 4.85 3.79 -9.72
N GLY A 97 4.15 4.00 -10.84
CA GLY A 97 3.19 3.04 -11.38
C GLY A 97 3.86 1.71 -11.77
N VAL A 98 3.05 0.67 -11.95
CA VAL A 98 3.56 -0.62 -12.44
C VAL A 98 3.81 -0.53 -13.95
N ALA A 99 5.04 -0.81 -14.38
CA ALA A 99 5.43 -0.83 -15.79
C ALA A 99 4.68 -1.94 -16.57
N GLY A 100 4.41 -1.70 -17.86
CA GLY A 100 3.82 -2.70 -18.76
C GLY A 100 2.38 -3.15 -18.44
N ARG A 101 1.73 -2.59 -17.41
CA ARG A 101 0.39 -3.04 -17.00
C ARG A 101 -0.68 -2.58 -18.01
N MET A 102 -1.33 -3.54 -18.67
CA MET A 102 -2.42 -3.26 -19.63
C MET A 102 -3.82 -3.33 -19.01
N GLN A 103 -4.02 -4.19 -18.01
CA GLN A 103 -5.31 -4.41 -17.34
C GLN A 103 -5.29 -3.91 -15.88
N GLY A 104 -6.43 -3.38 -15.40
CA GLY A 104 -6.58 -2.85 -14.04
C GLY A 104 -5.67 -1.67 -13.73
N ARG A 105 -5.30 -0.89 -14.76
CA ARG A 105 -4.26 0.16 -14.73
C ARG A 105 -4.44 1.20 -13.64
N SER A 106 -5.67 1.67 -13.44
CA SER A 106 -6.03 2.69 -12.45
C SER A 106 -5.64 2.30 -11.02
N LYS A 107 -5.71 1.01 -10.68
CA LYS A 107 -5.33 0.50 -9.35
C LYS A 107 -3.83 0.53 -9.09
N TYR A 108 -3.02 0.47 -10.14
CA TYR A 108 -1.56 0.34 -10.07
C TYR A 108 -0.81 1.54 -10.66
N GLY A 109 -1.50 2.66 -10.89
CA GLY A 109 -0.89 3.90 -11.37
C GLY A 109 -0.27 3.82 -12.77
N ALA A 110 -0.71 2.87 -13.60
CA ALA A 110 -0.22 2.73 -14.96
C ALA A 110 -1.00 3.65 -15.91
N LYS A 111 -0.30 4.46 -16.72
CA LYS A 111 -0.95 5.29 -17.74
C LYS A 111 -1.42 4.45 -18.93
N ARG A 112 -2.45 4.91 -19.65
CA ARG A 112 -2.87 4.29 -20.91
C ARG A 112 -1.74 4.49 -21.94
N PRO A 113 -1.21 3.42 -22.56
CA PRO A 113 -0.22 3.56 -23.61
C PRO A 113 -0.84 4.27 -24.81
N LYS A 114 -0.02 5.06 -25.53
CA LYS A 114 -0.42 5.68 -26.79
C LYS A 114 -0.65 4.58 -27.83
N ALA A 115 -1.71 4.69 -28.64
CA ALA A 115 -1.98 3.74 -29.70
C ALA A 115 -0.77 3.68 -30.66
N GLY A 116 -0.23 2.48 -30.90
CA GLY A 116 0.94 2.26 -31.76
C GLY A 116 2.31 2.41 -31.10
N ALA A 117 2.40 2.76 -29.81
CA ALA A 117 3.69 2.76 -29.11
C ALA A 117 4.14 1.32 -28.79
N PRO A 118 5.41 0.96 -29.04
CA PRO A 118 5.92 -0.36 -28.68
C PRO A 118 5.76 -0.59 -27.17
N ALA A 119 5.39 -1.81 -26.78
CA ALA A 119 5.27 -2.18 -25.38
C ALA A 119 6.63 -1.96 -24.69
N LYS A 120 6.69 -1.02 -23.74
CA LYS A 120 7.88 -0.83 -22.91
C LYS A 120 8.06 -2.10 -22.07
N LYS A 121 9.11 -2.87 -22.38
CA LYS A 121 9.59 -4.00 -21.59
C LYS A 121 10.06 -3.52 -20.22
#